data_AF-A0ABD2Q6W4-F1
#
_entry.id   AF-A0ABD2Q6W4-F1
#
_cell.length_a   1.000
_cell.length_b   1.000
_cell.length_c   1.000
_cell.angle_alpha   90.00
_cell.angle_beta   90.00
_cell.angle_gamma   90.00
#
_symmetry.space_group_name_H-M   'P 1'
#
loop_
_entity.id
_entity.type
_entity.pdbx_description
1 polymer ?
#
loop_
_entity_poly.entity_id
_entity_poly.type
_entity_poly.pdbx_seq_one_letter_code
_entity_poly.pdbx_strand_id
1 'polypeptide(L)'
;MQDGLAHVCLLTSSTTITRARIEVTIPKKRAGYPTTQHDKGVLRFFDQIIQAIERHIRFDVVKCVLIASPGFLKDQFFKYMMELAVKQDKRLFIDNKSKFMLVHCSTGHKKSLTEILTDPLVASKVANTKAAAEINALSDFYSMLQSDPSRAFYGIKHVETAIESGAVDRLLISDALFRSKDISERKRYVKMVDCVKESYGNLNNLSGVAAILRFPMADPQSDDDDDEEEEDD
;
A
#
# COMPACT_ATOMS: atom_id res chain seq x y z
N MET A 1 9.12 6.73 -6.92
CA MET A 1 9.82 7.97 -7.33
C MET A 1 9.31 8.40 -8.69
N GLN A 2 9.31 9.70 -8.97
CA GLN A 2 8.92 10.33 -10.24
C GLN A 2 9.86 11.53 -10.46
N ASP A 3 9.90 12.06 -11.67
CA ASP A 3 10.70 13.24 -11.99
C ASP A 3 10.38 14.40 -11.03
N GLY A 4 11.34 14.70 -10.15
CA GLY A 4 11.23 15.77 -9.16
C GLY A 4 10.47 15.43 -7.89
N LEU A 5 9.99 14.19 -7.71
CA LEU A 5 9.32 13.75 -6.48
C LEU A 5 9.77 12.36 -6.04
N ALA A 6 10.26 12.23 -4.82
CA ALA A 6 10.55 10.95 -4.21
C ALA A 6 10.01 10.85 -2.78
N HIS A 7 9.47 9.69 -2.45
CA HIS A 7 9.09 9.33 -1.10
C HIS A 7 9.99 8.19 -0.62
N VAL A 8 10.66 8.41 0.50
CA VAL A 8 11.41 7.37 1.21
C VAL A 8 10.52 6.86 2.34
N CYS A 9 10.09 5.61 2.22
CA CYS A 9 9.17 4.97 3.15
C CYS A 9 9.85 3.78 3.82
N LEU A 10 9.57 3.59 5.11
CA LEU A 10 9.94 2.41 5.87
C LEU A 10 8.68 1.58 6.10
N LEU A 11 8.65 0.38 5.50
CA LEU A 11 7.60 -0.60 5.71
C LEU A 11 7.99 -1.46 6.92
N THR A 12 7.24 -1.31 8.00
CA THR A 12 7.34 -2.16 9.19
C THR A 12 6.20 -3.18 9.14
N SER A 13 6.25 -4.24 9.95
CA SER A 13 5.21 -5.28 9.99
C SER A 13 3.81 -4.76 10.31
N SER A 14 3.62 -3.54 10.82
CA SER A 14 2.30 -3.01 11.17
C SER A 14 2.01 -1.64 10.57
N THR A 15 3.04 -0.89 10.18
CA THR A 15 2.89 0.51 9.79
C THR A 15 3.85 0.89 8.67
N THR A 16 3.31 1.66 7.72
CA THR A 16 4.07 2.33 6.68
C THR A 16 4.42 3.74 7.14
N ILE A 17 5.71 4.02 7.36
CA ILE A 17 6.17 5.34 7.82
C ILE A 17 6.90 6.03 6.68
N THR A 18 6.40 7.19 6.24
CA THR A 18 7.15 8.06 5.31
C THR A 18 8.22 8.80 6.11
N ARG A 19 9.49 8.51 5.84
CA ARG A 19 10.64 9.12 6.53
C ARG A 19 11.09 10.42 5.89
N ALA A 20 11.07 10.48 4.55
CA ALA A 20 11.41 11.68 3.81
C ALA A 20 10.51 11.86 2.59
N ARG A 21 10.17 13.11 2.30
CA ARG A 21 9.60 13.56 1.04
C ARG A 21 10.62 14.51 0.41
N ILE A 22 11.08 14.17 -0.77
CA ILE A 22 12.03 14.96 -1.54
C ILE A 22 11.29 15.50 -2.74
N GLU A 23 11.28 16.82 -2.88
CA GLU A 23 10.62 17.52 -3.96
C GLU A 23 11.60 18.52 -4.57
N VAL A 24 11.91 18.35 -5.86
CA VAL A 24 12.88 19.14 -6.60
C VAL A 24 12.26 19.53 -7.93
N THR A 25 12.21 20.82 -8.23
CA THR A 25 11.75 21.29 -9.53
C THR A 25 12.82 21.00 -10.59
N ILE A 26 12.58 19.99 -11.43
CA ILE A 26 13.47 19.65 -12.55
C ILE A 26 13.03 20.48 -13.78
N PRO A 27 13.91 21.33 -14.35
CA PRO A 27 13.58 22.11 -15.54
C PRO A 27 13.29 21.19 -16.72
N LYS A 28 12.14 21.34 -17.39
CA LYS A 28 11.79 20.52 -18.56
C LYS A 28 12.78 20.73 -19.71
N LYS A 29 13.06 19.66 -20.46
CA LYS A 29 13.83 19.75 -21.71
C LYS A 29 13.06 20.62 -22.71
N ARG A 30 13.67 21.71 -23.18
CA ARG A 30 13.14 22.57 -24.24
C ARG A 30 13.95 22.37 -25.51
N ALA A 31 13.27 22.26 -26.65
CA ALA A 31 13.94 22.22 -27.95
C ALA A 31 14.75 23.51 -28.15
N GLY A 32 16.02 23.40 -28.54
CA GLY A 32 16.92 24.53 -28.81
C GLY A 32 17.68 25.08 -27.59
N TYR A 33 17.44 24.59 -26.37
CA TYR A 33 18.21 24.97 -25.17
C TYR A 33 19.15 23.86 -24.71
N PRO A 34 20.31 24.20 -24.08
CA PRO A 34 21.22 23.20 -23.54
C PRO A 34 20.53 22.30 -22.51
N THR A 35 20.62 20.97 -22.69
CA THR A 35 20.07 19.98 -21.75
C THR A 35 20.84 19.90 -20.42
N THR A 36 21.97 20.60 -20.34
CA THR A 36 22.86 20.61 -19.17
C THR A 36 22.18 21.04 -17.87
N GLN A 37 21.22 21.97 -17.92
CA GLN A 37 20.47 22.39 -16.73
C GLN A 37 19.52 21.31 -16.23
N HIS A 38 18.86 20.59 -17.14
CA HIS A 38 17.99 19.46 -16.80
C HIS A 38 18.81 18.36 -16.14
N ASP A 39 19.92 17.96 -16.76
CA ASP A 39 20.74 16.84 -16.29
C ASP A 39 21.38 17.15 -14.93
N LYS A 40 21.80 18.40 -14.70
CA LYS A 40 22.26 18.87 -13.38
C LYS A 40 21.14 18.84 -12.34
N GLY A 41 19.90 19.12 -12.72
CA GLY A 41 18.72 19.02 -11.86
C GLY A 41 18.45 17.57 -11.43
N VAL A 42 18.51 16.63 -12.37
CA VAL A 42 18.35 15.19 -12.10
C VAL A 42 19.44 14.66 -11.17
N LEU A 43 20.71 15.03 -11.41
CA LEU A 43 21.82 14.61 -10.54
C LEU A 43 21.65 15.11 -9.10
N ARG A 44 21.26 16.37 -8.93
CA ARG A 44 20.95 16.94 -7.59
C ARG A 44 19.81 16.20 -6.90
N PHE A 45 18.78 15.83 -7.65
CA PHE A 45 17.67 15.05 -7.14
C PHE A 45 18.12 13.66 -6.66
N PHE A 46 18.96 12.97 -7.45
CA PHE A 46 19.52 11.68 -7.05
C PHE A 46 20.42 11.77 -5.82
N ASP A 47 21.27 12.80 -5.71
CA ASP A 47 22.10 13.03 -4.54
C ASP A 47 21.26 13.20 -3.26
N GLN A 48 20.15 13.94 -3.33
CA GLN A 48 19.25 14.11 -2.20
C GLN A 48 18.59 12.79 -1.79
N ILE A 49 18.23 11.93 -2.74
CA ILE A 49 17.66 10.61 -2.44
C ILE A 49 18.68 9.73 -1.74
N ILE A 50 19.93 9.67 -2.23
CA ILE A 50 21.00 8.88 -1.61
C ILE A 50 21.24 9.36 -0.17
N GLN A 51 21.33 10.67 0.05
CA GLN A 51 21.47 11.23 1.40
C GLN A 51 20.30 10.88 2.32
N ALA A 52 19.07 10.89 1.82
CA ALA A 52 17.91 10.50 2.62
C ALA A 52 17.90 9.00 2.96
N ILE A 53 18.34 8.15 2.02
CA ILE A 53 18.52 6.71 2.28
C ILE A 53 19.55 6.49 3.38
N GLU A 54 20.71 7.15 3.31
CA GLU A 54 21.77 7.03 4.34
C GLU A 54 21.31 7.47 5.73
N ARG A 55 20.53 8.56 5.81
CA ARG A 55 20.05 9.09 7.09
C ARG A 55 18.95 8.26 7.73
N HIS A 56 18.06 7.67 6.93
CA HIS A 56 16.82 7.06 7.43
C HIS A 56 16.80 5.53 7.36
N ILE A 57 17.66 4.90 6.57
CA ILE A 57 17.65 3.45 6.34
C ILE A 57 18.89 2.82 6.97
N ARG A 58 18.65 1.94 7.94
CA ARG A 58 19.69 1.05 8.49
C ARG A 58 19.65 -0.29 7.76
N PHE A 59 20.67 -0.56 6.95
CA PHE A 59 20.73 -1.76 6.11
C PHE A 59 20.84 -3.08 6.89
N ASP A 60 21.25 -3.03 8.16
CA ASP A 60 21.33 -4.23 9.02
C ASP A 60 19.94 -4.76 9.42
N VAL A 61 18.97 -3.85 9.55
CA VAL A 61 17.60 -4.19 9.99
C VAL A 61 16.69 -4.49 8.80
N VAL A 62 16.94 -3.84 7.67
CA VAL A 62 16.08 -3.94 6.48
C VAL A 62 16.40 -5.19 5.67
N LYS A 63 15.38 -6.01 5.41
CA LYS A 63 15.49 -7.23 4.60
C LYS A 63 15.74 -6.95 3.12
N CYS A 64 15.00 -5.99 2.55
CA CYS A 64 15.09 -5.61 1.15
C CYS A 64 14.77 -4.11 0.96
N VAL A 65 15.37 -3.49 -0.04
CA VAL A 65 15.13 -2.10 -0.42
C VAL A 65 14.49 -2.08 -1.81
N LEU A 66 13.27 -1.59 -1.90
CA LEU A 66 12.53 -1.48 -3.14
C LEU A 66 12.76 -0.10 -3.77
N ILE A 67 13.18 -0.09 -5.03
CA ILE A 67 13.32 1.10 -5.86
C ILE A 67 12.25 1.03 -6.94
N ALA A 68 11.23 1.87 -6.84
CA ALA A 68 10.09 1.85 -7.75
C ALA A 68 9.90 3.19 -8.44
N SER A 69 9.80 3.17 -9.77
CA SER A 69 9.50 4.35 -10.60
C SER A 69 8.62 3.99 -11.80
N PRO A 70 7.88 4.97 -12.37
CA PRO A 70 7.39 4.86 -13.73
C PRO A 70 8.57 4.96 -14.71
N GLY A 71 8.54 4.12 -15.75
CA GLY A 71 9.59 4.10 -16.78
C GLY A 71 10.98 3.70 -16.28
N PHE A 72 12.01 4.34 -16.83
CA PHE A 72 13.42 3.95 -16.69
C PHE A 72 14.18 4.68 -15.56
N LEU A 73 13.50 5.54 -14.79
CA LEU A 73 14.14 6.37 -13.77
C LEU A 73 14.81 5.53 -12.67
N LYS A 74 14.18 4.41 -12.28
CA LYS A 74 14.73 3.43 -11.32
C LYS A 74 16.07 2.85 -11.77
N ASP A 75 16.21 2.55 -13.07
CA ASP A 75 17.42 1.95 -13.63
C ASP A 75 18.54 2.98 -13.69
N GLN A 76 18.20 4.21 -14.08
CA GLN A 76 19.14 5.34 -14.08
C GLN A 76 19.62 5.67 -12.66
N PHE A 77 18.69 5.76 -11.70
CA PHE A 77 19.02 6.01 -10.30
C PHE A 77 19.90 4.89 -9.71
N PHE A 78 19.58 3.62 -9.99
CA PHE A 78 20.38 2.50 -9.49
C PHE A 78 21.80 2.50 -10.06
N LYS A 79 21.97 2.77 -11.36
CA LYS A 79 23.31 2.94 -11.96
C LYS A 79 24.08 4.07 -11.31
N TYR A 80 23.44 5.24 -11.15
CA TYR A 80 24.06 6.40 -10.51
C TYR A 80 24.47 6.14 -9.07
N MET A 81 23.61 5.49 -8.28
CA MET A 81 23.89 5.11 -6.89
C MET A 81 25.10 4.17 -6.80
N MET A 82 25.20 3.19 -7.69
CA MET A 82 26.34 2.26 -7.72
C MET A 82 27.64 2.94 -8.14
N GLU A 83 27.60 3.82 -9.15
CA GLU A 83 28.78 4.61 -9.54
C GLU A 83 29.25 5.53 -8.41
N LEU A 84 28.33 6.18 -7.71
CA LEU A 84 28.65 7.06 -6.59
C LEU A 84 29.18 6.27 -5.39
N ALA A 85 28.64 5.09 -5.12
CA ALA A 85 29.13 4.18 -4.09
C ALA A 85 30.59 3.75 -4.34
N VAL A 86 30.95 3.45 -5.59
CA VAL A 86 32.34 3.12 -5.97
C VAL A 86 33.25 4.35 -5.87
N LYS A 87 32.80 5.52 -6.33
CA LYS A 87 33.59 6.76 -6.28
C LYS A 87 33.89 7.23 -4.86
N GLN A 88 32.94 7.04 -3.93
CA GLN A 88 33.05 7.48 -2.54
C GLN A 88 33.42 6.36 -1.56
N ASP A 89 33.75 5.16 -2.07
CA ASP A 89 34.06 3.94 -1.31
C ASP A 89 33.05 3.63 -0.18
N LYS A 90 31.76 3.80 -0.49
CA LYS A 90 30.66 3.55 0.47
C LYS A 90 30.34 2.05 0.55
N ARG A 91 31.09 1.34 1.39
CA ARG A 91 30.94 -0.12 1.63
C ARG A 91 29.51 -0.57 1.91
N LEU A 92 28.73 0.24 2.65
CA LEU A 92 27.33 -0.04 2.98
C LEU A 92 26.45 -0.34 1.75
N PHE A 93 26.66 0.37 0.63
CA PHE A 93 25.87 0.14 -0.59
C PHE A 93 26.41 -1.02 -1.42
N ILE A 94 27.73 -1.21 -1.42
CA ILE A 94 28.41 -2.27 -2.17
C ILE A 94 28.05 -3.64 -1.58
N ASP A 95 28.15 -3.77 -0.25
CA ASP A 95 27.89 -5.03 0.47
C ASP A 95 26.40 -5.41 0.41
N ASN A 96 25.51 -4.41 0.43
CA ASN A 96 24.06 -4.60 0.41
C ASN A 96 23.46 -4.58 -1.01
N LYS A 97 24.26 -4.69 -2.07
CA LYS A 97 23.79 -4.67 -3.47
C LYS A 97 22.66 -5.67 -3.73
N SER A 98 22.74 -6.86 -3.15
CA SER A 98 21.75 -7.94 -3.32
C SER A 98 20.38 -7.65 -2.70
N LYS A 99 20.29 -6.67 -1.78
CA LYS A 99 19.05 -6.27 -1.12
C LYS A 99 18.22 -5.30 -1.97
N PHE A 100 18.82 -4.65 -2.96
CA PHE A 100 18.11 -3.70 -3.83
C PHE A 100 17.31 -4.42 -4.91
N MET A 101 16.06 -4.02 -5.09
CA MET A 101 15.19 -4.52 -6.14
C MET A 101 14.54 -3.39 -6.92
N LEU A 102 14.48 -3.57 -8.23
CA LEU A 102 13.91 -2.60 -9.16
C LEU A 102 12.49 -3.04 -9.52
N VAL A 103 11.51 -2.21 -9.20
CA VAL A 103 10.09 -2.52 -9.41
C VAL A 103 9.44 -1.44 -10.28
N HIS A 104 8.48 -1.82 -11.10
CA HIS A 104 7.69 -0.83 -11.85
C HIS A 104 6.62 -0.22 -10.94
N CYS A 105 6.31 1.07 -11.13
CA CYS A 105 5.13 1.66 -10.50
C CYS A 105 4.50 2.71 -11.41
N SER A 106 3.19 2.86 -11.33
CA SER A 106 2.43 3.85 -12.11
C SER A 106 2.77 5.30 -11.74
N THR A 107 2.91 5.61 -10.44
CA THR A 107 3.13 6.98 -9.95
C THR A 107 4.23 7.06 -8.88
N GLY A 108 4.73 8.27 -8.64
CA GLY A 108 5.71 8.52 -7.59
C GLY A 108 5.13 8.65 -6.18
N HIS A 109 3.81 8.54 -5.99
CA HIS A 109 3.10 8.88 -4.75
C HIS A 109 2.93 7.70 -3.79
N LYS A 110 2.46 7.99 -2.56
CA LYS A 110 2.23 6.96 -1.51
C LYS A 110 1.25 5.87 -1.94
N LYS A 111 0.24 6.20 -2.76
CA LYS A 111 -0.76 5.24 -3.24
C LYS A 111 -0.12 4.10 -4.05
N SER A 112 0.95 4.37 -4.80
CA SER A 112 1.64 3.35 -5.58
C SER A 112 2.38 2.30 -4.73
N LEU A 113 2.46 2.46 -3.41
CA LEU A 113 2.97 1.39 -2.53
C LEU A 113 2.08 0.14 -2.55
N THR A 114 0.77 0.30 -2.74
CA THR A 114 -0.14 -0.86 -2.81
C THR A 114 0.14 -1.67 -4.06
N GLU A 115 0.26 -1.00 -5.21
CA GLU A 115 0.60 -1.58 -6.51
C GLU A 115 1.93 -2.36 -6.47
N ILE A 116 2.99 -1.78 -5.87
CA ILE A 116 4.32 -2.40 -5.76
C ILE A 116 4.28 -3.70 -4.95
N LEU A 117 3.44 -3.74 -3.91
CA LEU A 117 3.34 -4.89 -3.02
C LEU A 117 2.50 -6.03 -3.63
N THR A 118 1.63 -5.74 -4.59
CA THR A 118 0.86 -6.73 -5.35
C THR A 118 1.70 -7.41 -6.44
N ASP A 119 2.81 -6.81 -6.89
CA ASP A 119 3.66 -7.40 -7.93
C ASP A 119 4.27 -8.75 -7.47
N PRO A 120 4.07 -9.86 -8.22
CA PRO A 120 4.55 -11.19 -7.85
C PRO A 120 6.07 -11.26 -7.61
N LEU A 121 6.86 -10.42 -8.29
CA LEU A 121 8.31 -10.36 -8.09
C LEU A 121 8.68 -9.92 -6.66
N VAL A 122 7.86 -9.02 -6.10
CA VAL A 122 8.03 -8.48 -4.74
C VAL A 122 7.34 -9.39 -3.73
N ALA A 123 6.16 -9.92 -4.07
CA ALA A 123 5.36 -10.76 -3.19
C ALA A 123 6.13 -11.96 -2.64
N SER A 124 6.94 -12.63 -3.47
CA SER A 124 7.74 -13.79 -3.01
C SER A 124 8.71 -13.49 -1.87
N LYS A 125 9.33 -12.29 -1.87
CA LYS A 125 10.29 -11.87 -0.82
C LYS A 125 9.62 -11.14 0.32
N VAL A 126 8.46 -10.52 0.07
CA VAL A 126 7.72 -9.68 1.01
C VAL A 126 6.53 -10.41 1.63
N ALA A 127 6.30 -11.69 1.26
CA ALA A 127 5.21 -12.55 1.75
C ALA A 127 5.08 -12.61 3.27
N ASN A 128 6.19 -12.44 3.99
CA ASN A 128 6.23 -12.46 5.45
C ASN A 128 5.98 -11.09 6.11
N THR A 129 5.42 -10.13 5.38
CA THR A 129 5.02 -8.84 5.95
C THR A 129 3.51 -8.74 6.01
N LYS A 130 2.99 -8.27 7.15
CA LYS A 130 1.54 -8.07 7.35
C LYS A 130 0.94 -7.14 6.28
N ALA A 131 1.69 -6.12 5.86
CA ALA A 131 1.24 -5.18 4.84
C ALA A 131 0.92 -5.89 3.50
N ALA A 132 1.70 -6.91 3.11
CA ALA A 132 1.41 -7.69 1.91
C ALA A 132 0.15 -8.56 2.09
N ALA A 133 -0.04 -9.16 3.27
CA ALA A 133 -1.24 -9.94 3.58
C ALA A 133 -2.51 -9.06 3.56
N GLU A 134 -2.43 -7.85 4.10
CA GLU A 134 -3.54 -6.87 4.08
C GLU A 134 -3.90 -6.47 2.64
N ILE A 135 -2.91 -6.15 1.81
CA ILE A 135 -3.15 -5.78 0.40
C ILE A 135 -3.71 -6.96 -0.39
N ASN A 136 -3.20 -8.17 -0.19
CA ASN A 136 -3.72 -9.36 -0.85
C ASN A 136 -5.18 -9.63 -0.45
N ALA A 137 -5.53 -9.48 0.82
CA ALA A 137 -6.91 -9.67 1.27
C ALA A 137 -7.89 -8.67 0.64
N LEU A 138 -7.46 -7.44 0.41
CA LEU A 138 -8.25 -6.42 -0.28
C LEU A 138 -8.30 -6.65 -1.79
N SER A 139 -7.20 -7.12 -2.40
CA SER A 139 -7.19 -7.53 -3.80
C SER A 139 -8.13 -8.71 -4.04
N ASP A 140 -8.13 -9.70 -3.14
CA ASP A 140 -9.04 -10.84 -3.17
C ASP A 140 -10.50 -10.35 -3.07
N PHE A 141 -10.79 -9.42 -2.15
CA PHE A 141 -12.13 -8.84 -2.02
C PHE A 141 -12.59 -8.14 -3.32
N TYR A 142 -11.76 -7.29 -3.92
CA TYR A 142 -12.12 -6.63 -5.18
C TYR A 142 -12.23 -7.62 -6.34
N SER A 143 -11.40 -8.65 -6.38
CA SER A 143 -11.52 -9.71 -7.38
C SER A 143 -12.84 -10.46 -7.23
N MET A 144 -13.26 -10.77 -6.00
CA MET A 144 -14.54 -11.44 -5.72
C MET A 144 -15.73 -10.56 -6.10
N LEU A 145 -15.67 -9.25 -5.83
CA LEU A 145 -16.71 -8.31 -6.22
C LEU A 145 -16.87 -8.22 -7.75
N GLN A 146 -15.76 -8.36 -8.50
CA GLN A 146 -15.79 -8.38 -9.96
C GLN A 146 -16.31 -9.70 -10.54
N SER A 147 -15.98 -10.83 -9.91
CA SER A 147 -16.40 -12.15 -10.42
C SER A 147 -17.82 -12.53 -9.99
N ASP A 148 -18.11 -12.39 -8.70
CA ASP A 148 -19.34 -12.84 -8.04
C ASP A 148 -19.80 -11.80 -6.99
N PRO A 149 -20.60 -10.79 -7.36
CA PRO A 149 -21.00 -9.73 -6.43
C PRO A 149 -21.79 -10.26 -5.22
N SER A 150 -22.51 -11.37 -5.38
CA SER A 150 -23.27 -12.04 -4.30
C SER A 150 -22.41 -12.73 -3.23
N ARG A 151 -21.07 -12.69 -3.35
CA ARG A 151 -20.12 -13.30 -2.41
C ARG A 151 -19.27 -12.28 -1.65
N ALA A 152 -19.40 -11.00 -1.94
CA ALA A 152 -18.61 -9.95 -1.30
C ALA A 152 -19.55 -8.88 -0.74
N PHE A 153 -19.72 -8.86 0.58
CA PHE A 153 -20.57 -7.88 1.25
C PHE A 153 -19.73 -6.79 1.91
N TYR A 154 -20.25 -5.57 1.85
CA TYR A 154 -19.72 -4.42 2.56
C TYR A 154 -20.87 -3.72 3.29
N GLY A 155 -20.55 -3.06 4.41
CA GLY A 155 -21.55 -2.41 5.26
C GLY A 155 -21.95 -3.25 6.47
N ILE A 156 -22.36 -2.57 7.54
CA ILE A 156 -22.58 -3.20 8.85
C ILE A 156 -23.77 -4.16 8.80
N LYS A 157 -24.91 -3.71 8.24
CA LYS A 157 -26.14 -4.50 8.13
C LYS A 157 -25.91 -5.79 7.33
N HIS A 158 -25.30 -5.69 6.15
CA HIS A 158 -25.02 -6.84 5.28
C HIS A 158 -24.07 -7.85 5.91
N VAL A 159 -23.05 -7.37 6.62
CA VAL A 159 -22.08 -8.23 7.29
C VAL A 159 -22.71 -8.94 8.50
N GLU A 160 -23.66 -8.34 9.21
CA GLU A 160 -24.41 -9.03 10.27
C GLU A 160 -25.25 -10.18 9.75
N THR A 161 -26.03 -9.95 8.69
CA THR A 161 -26.83 -11.00 8.04
C THR A 161 -25.93 -12.15 7.55
N ALA A 162 -24.74 -11.82 7.04
CA ALA A 162 -23.75 -12.81 6.64
C ALA A 162 -23.16 -13.61 7.81
N ILE A 163 -23.00 -12.98 8.98
CA ILE A 163 -22.52 -13.65 10.20
C ILE A 163 -23.62 -14.56 10.76
N GLU A 164 -24.88 -14.11 10.79
CA GLU A 164 -26.02 -14.89 11.29
C GLU A 164 -26.26 -16.17 10.47
N SER A 165 -26.06 -16.09 9.16
CA SER A 165 -26.12 -17.23 8.24
C SER A 165 -24.86 -18.10 8.24
N GLY A 166 -23.79 -17.70 8.95
CA GLY A 166 -22.53 -18.44 9.03
C GLY A 166 -21.77 -18.54 7.70
N ALA A 167 -22.04 -17.63 6.76
CA ALA A 167 -21.47 -17.69 5.41
C ALA A 167 -20.09 -17.00 5.30
N VAL A 168 -19.62 -16.29 6.33
CA VAL A 168 -18.36 -15.53 6.29
C VAL A 168 -17.13 -16.45 6.25
N ASP A 169 -16.28 -16.25 5.24
CA ASP A 169 -14.95 -16.87 5.16
C ASP A 169 -13.86 -15.98 5.74
N ARG A 170 -13.83 -14.72 5.29
CA ARG A 170 -12.87 -13.71 5.73
C ARG A 170 -13.58 -12.44 6.10
N LEU A 171 -13.23 -11.90 7.27
CA LEU A 171 -13.77 -10.64 7.78
C LEU A 171 -12.68 -9.58 7.76
N LEU A 172 -13.01 -8.44 7.16
CA LEU A 172 -12.17 -7.25 7.05
C LEU A 172 -12.77 -6.15 7.92
N ILE A 173 -12.07 -5.79 9.00
CA ILE A 173 -12.52 -4.71 9.91
C ILE A 173 -11.39 -3.72 10.17
N SER A 174 -11.73 -2.44 10.20
CA SER A 174 -10.78 -1.37 10.53
C SER A 174 -10.49 -1.30 12.02
N ASP A 175 -9.19 -1.24 12.36
CA ASP A 175 -8.71 -1.01 13.73
C ASP A 175 -9.08 0.39 14.27
N ALA A 176 -9.47 1.33 13.40
CA ALA A 176 -9.99 2.62 13.82
C ALA A 176 -11.38 2.50 14.47
N LEU A 177 -12.21 1.57 13.98
CA LEU A 177 -13.57 1.35 14.49
C LEU A 177 -13.54 0.76 15.90
N PHE A 178 -12.54 -0.06 16.22
CA PHE A 178 -12.30 -0.51 17.59
C PHE A 178 -11.80 0.59 18.51
N ARG A 179 -11.38 1.76 18.01
CA ARG A 179 -10.92 2.91 18.83
C ARG A 179 -11.96 4.03 18.94
N SER A 180 -13.18 3.82 18.45
CA SER A 180 -14.25 4.82 18.58
C SER A 180 -14.58 5.11 20.06
N LYS A 181 -15.10 6.31 20.31
CA LYS A 181 -15.47 6.76 21.66
C LYS A 181 -16.77 6.13 22.14
N ASP A 182 -17.63 5.70 21.22
CA ASP A 182 -18.88 5.04 21.58
C ASP A 182 -18.63 3.59 22.02
N ILE A 183 -19.10 3.29 23.23
CA ILE A 183 -18.96 1.99 23.87
C ILE A 183 -19.91 0.98 23.22
N SER A 184 -21.07 1.44 22.72
CA SER A 184 -22.11 0.59 22.16
C SER A 184 -21.68 -0.01 20.82
N GLU A 185 -21.20 0.84 19.90
CA GLU A 185 -20.59 0.40 18.63
C GLU A 185 -19.38 -0.52 18.85
N ARG A 186 -18.48 -0.18 19.78
CA ARG A 186 -17.31 -1.03 20.08
C ARG A 186 -17.73 -2.43 20.52
N LYS A 187 -18.74 -2.55 21.40
CA LYS A 187 -19.27 -3.85 21.83
C LYS A 187 -19.86 -4.63 20.66
N ARG A 188 -20.54 -3.96 19.72
CA ARG A 188 -21.10 -4.57 18.51
C ARG A 188 -20.00 -5.19 17.64
N TYR A 189 -18.94 -4.44 17.34
CA TYR A 189 -17.81 -4.95 16.55
C TYR A 189 -17.04 -6.08 17.25
N VAL A 190 -16.86 -6.00 18.56
CA VAL A 190 -16.22 -7.08 19.34
C VAL A 190 -17.06 -8.36 19.25
N LYS A 191 -18.39 -8.25 19.40
CA LYS A 191 -19.31 -9.38 19.25
C LYS A 191 -19.24 -10.00 17.85
N MET A 192 -19.19 -9.19 16.79
CA MET A 192 -19.02 -9.69 15.41
C MET A 192 -17.72 -10.48 15.24
N VAL A 193 -16.61 -9.97 15.77
CA VAL A 193 -15.32 -10.65 15.68
C VAL A 193 -15.33 -11.98 16.44
N ASP A 194 -15.96 -12.02 17.61
CA ASP A 194 -16.07 -13.24 18.40
C ASP A 194 -16.91 -14.30 17.69
N CYS A 195 -18.06 -13.93 17.09
CA CYS A 195 -18.87 -14.84 16.27
C CYS A 195 -18.10 -15.42 15.07
N VAL A 196 -17.28 -14.61 14.40
CA VAL A 196 -16.50 -15.06 13.23
C VAL A 196 -15.30 -15.92 13.63
N LYS A 197 -14.68 -15.66 14.79
CA LYS A 197 -13.61 -16.51 15.34
C LYS A 197 -14.11 -17.91 15.67
N GLU A 198 -15.32 -18.02 16.21
CA GLU A 198 -15.97 -19.32 16.44
C GLU A 198 -16.25 -20.06 15.13
N SER A 199 -16.48 -19.32 14.04
CA SER A 199 -16.85 -19.85 12.72
C SER A 199 -15.65 -20.13 11.77
N TYR A 200 -14.42 -20.22 12.28
CA TYR A 200 -13.18 -20.46 11.52
C TYR A 200 -12.78 -19.34 10.54
N GLY A 201 -13.17 -18.09 10.79
CA GLY A 201 -12.83 -16.96 9.91
C GLY A 201 -11.43 -16.38 10.14
N ASN A 202 -10.70 -16.12 9.06
CA ASN A 202 -9.43 -15.38 9.11
C ASN A 202 -9.69 -13.86 9.13
N LEU A 203 -9.07 -13.15 10.08
CA LEU A 203 -9.25 -11.72 10.32
C LEU A 203 -8.10 -10.92 9.72
N ASN A 204 -8.40 -9.94 8.85
CA ASN A 204 -7.42 -8.98 8.36
C ASN A 204 -7.92 -7.54 8.58
N ASN A 205 -7.02 -6.65 8.97
CA ASN A 205 -7.38 -5.28 9.35
C ASN A 205 -7.38 -4.36 8.12
N LEU A 206 -8.53 -3.86 7.66
CA LEU A 206 -8.61 -2.81 6.63
C LEU A 206 -9.82 -1.89 6.80
N SER A 207 -9.79 -0.71 6.15
CA SER A 207 -10.76 0.38 6.36
C SER A 207 -12.20 -0.02 6.02
N GLY A 208 -13.11 0.12 6.98
CA GLY A 208 -14.51 -0.25 6.83
C GLY A 208 -14.83 -1.61 7.47
N VAL A 209 -16.03 -2.10 7.18
CA VAL A 209 -16.53 -3.42 7.55
C VAL A 209 -16.90 -4.11 6.24
N ALA A 210 -16.19 -5.19 5.91
CA ALA A 210 -16.42 -5.97 4.71
C ALA A 210 -16.19 -7.46 4.99
N ALA A 211 -16.87 -8.32 4.25
CA ALA A 211 -16.77 -9.76 4.39
C ALA A 211 -16.77 -10.46 3.02
N ILE A 212 -15.93 -11.49 2.90
CA ILE A 212 -15.97 -12.45 1.79
C ILE A 212 -16.73 -13.68 2.26
N LEU A 213 -17.68 -14.14 1.46
CA LEU A 213 -18.57 -15.26 1.76
C LEU A 213 -18.12 -16.57 1.11
N ARG A 214 -18.38 -17.70 1.78
CA ARG A 214 -18.16 -19.06 1.27
C ARG A 214 -19.16 -19.44 0.18
N PHE A 215 -20.42 -19.07 0.36
CA PHE A 215 -21.52 -19.35 -0.56
C PHE A 215 -22.20 -18.04 -0.98
N PRO A 216 -22.67 -17.94 -2.23
CA PRO A 216 -23.41 -16.76 -2.67
C PRO A 216 -24.71 -16.65 -1.89
N MET A 217 -25.02 -15.44 -1.43
CA MET A 217 -26.31 -15.11 -0.85
C MET A 217 -26.95 -13.96 -1.61
N ALA A 218 -28.28 -13.96 -1.69
CA ALA A 218 -29.01 -12.82 -2.22
C ALA A 218 -28.73 -11.62 -1.33
N ASP A 219 -28.45 -10.47 -1.95
CA ASP A 219 -28.28 -9.23 -1.21
C ASP A 219 -29.61 -8.95 -0.49
N PRO A 220 -29.63 -8.85 0.85
CA PRO A 220 -30.77 -8.24 1.51
C PRO A 220 -30.83 -6.81 0.99
N GLN A 221 -31.93 -6.44 0.33
CA GLN A 221 -32.12 -5.11 -0.24
C GLN A 221 -31.64 -4.05 0.75
N SER A 222 -30.71 -3.22 0.29
CA SER A 222 -30.28 -2.05 1.03
C SER A 222 -31.41 -1.02 1.02
N ASP A 223 -32.15 -0.91 2.11
CA ASP A 223 -33.01 0.25 2.42
C ASP A 223 -32.16 1.50 2.74
N ASP A 224 -31.10 1.76 1.97
CA ASP A 224 -30.22 2.93 2.11
C ASP A 224 -30.25 3.81 0.83
N ASP A 225 -31.17 3.56 -0.12
CA ASP A 225 -31.42 4.42 -1.31
C ASP A 225 -32.40 5.59 -1.02
N ASP A 226 -32.86 5.78 0.22
CA ASP A 226 -33.93 6.75 0.57
C ASP A 226 -33.44 8.07 1.23
N ASP A 227 -32.12 8.34 1.33
CA ASP A 227 -31.60 9.56 2.00
C ASP A 227 -31.10 10.67 1.03
N GLU A 228 -31.38 10.58 -0.28
CA GLU A 228 -31.14 11.67 -1.24
C GLU A 228 -32.45 12.09 -1.93
N GLU A 229 -33.29 12.89 -1.27
CA GLU A 229 -34.21 13.89 -1.89
C GLU A 229 -35.24 14.44 -0.86
N GLU A 230 -34.83 15.30 0.09
CA GLU A 230 -35.73 16.33 0.67
C GLU A 230 -34.92 17.53 1.20
N GLU A 231 -34.40 18.38 0.29
CA GLU A 231 -34.20 19.81 0.53
C GLU A 231 -34.35 20.54 -0.80
N ASP A 232 -35.58 20.98 -1.12
CA ASP A 232 -35.86 22.20 -1.90
C ASP A 232 -37.39 22.42 -1.95
N ASP A 233 -37.90 23.22 -1.01
CA ASP A 233 -39.09 24.07 -1.15
C ASP A 233 -38.99 25.30 -0.21
#